data_AF-A0A1I0QCK6-F1
#
_entry.id   AF-A0A1I0QCK6-F1
#
_cell.length_a   1.000
_cell.length_b   1.000
_cell.length_c   1.000
_cell.angle_alpha   90.00
_cell.angle_beta   90.00
_cell.angle_gamma   90.00
#
_symmetry.space_group_name_H-M   'P 1'
#
loop_
_entity.id
_entity.type
_entity.pdbx_description
1 polymer ?
#
loop_
_entity_poly.entity_id
_entity_poly.type
_entity_poly.pdbx_seq_one_letter_code
_entity_poly.pdbx_strand_id
1 'polypeptide(L)'
;MVPAPASDSGSPANGPPRSDGSGSVRRGRNPFHRHTSRAIDRFDELLPFVPVPLVASLLEFRKLRRAFAAAGRGFSITFEFVLPTPLPTLWTFADPPSTPRLSPRTTSEPSGTPSFGDDPASPGPTVEPTPTGSSRTGGLDTTIETPVDVLSLSTESVGPEALAWLGMALVGYALVAGVLAAGYVGGIDRRLRDEPASIPSCIAAYAPRFILYNLLVFGAFLLTIPVLAVAPALLLLAIPIVAVVSYVFYPAPFLFVVDDAGVVEAFCRSVRLTTSGGPVLSFALWHVGATVVASVVLSLFVSAGGAGILLALVGTAPFVLVLTAATVSFLRDHVSGDGFEAGSTDPPSRPPIDGHGTDRNSNAIDP
;
A
#
# COMPACT_ATOMS: atom_id res chain seq x y z
N MET A 1 -47.13 -53.34 -53.64
CA MET A 1 -46.14 -52.61 -54.46
C MET A 1 -45.33 -51.76 -53.51
N VAL A 2 -44.08 -52.16 -53.24
CA VAL A 2 -43.19 -51.55 -52.26
C VAL A 2 -41.99 -50.97 -53.03
N PRO A 3 -41.66 -49.67 -52.91
CA PRO A 3 -40.39 -49.14 -53.37
C PRO A 3 -39.35 -49.24 -52.26
N ALA A 4 -38.14 -49.66 -52.64
CA ALA A 4 -36.97 -49.84 -51.80
C ALA A 4 -36.40 -48.52 -51.26
N PRO A 5 -35.70 -48.54 -50.11
CA PRO A 5 -34.94 -47.39 -49.63
C PRO A 5 -33.60 -47.23 -50.36
N ALA A 6 -33.32 -46.01 -50.79
CA ALA A 6 -32.03 -45.61 -51.36
C ALA A 6 -30.97 -45.51 -50.26
N SER A 7 -29.81 -46.11 -50.54
CA SER A 7 -28.59 -45.98 -49.76
C SER A 7 -27.99 -44.60 -50.00
N ASP A 8 -27.80 -43.82 -48.94
CA ASP A 8 -27.00 -42.59 -49.02
C ASP A 8 -25.77 -42.74 -48.13
N SER A 9 -24.61 -42.73 -48.79
CA SER A 9 -23.28 -42.97 -48.24
C SER A 9 -22.50 -41.68 -48.31
N GLY A 10 -22.57 -40.89 -47.23
CA GLY A 10 -21.83 -39.65 -47.07
C GLY A 10 -20.99 -39.69 -45.80
N SER A 11 -19.73 -40.13 -45.91
CA SER A 11 -18.71 -39.96 -44.88
C SER A 11 -18.45 -38.46 -44.64
N PRO A 12 -18.64 -37.92 -43.42
CA PRO A 12 -17.94 -36.72 -43.03
C PRO A 12 -16.52 -37.10 -42.62
N ALA A 13 -15.55 -36.55 -43.36
CA ALA A 13 -14.14 -36.65 -43.07
C ALA A 13 -13.84 -36.17 -41.64
N ASN A 14 -13.41 -37.09 -40.78
CA ASN A 14 -12.75 -36.81 -39.51
C ASN A 14 -11.39 -36.16 -39.79
N GLY A 15 -11.39 -34.86 -40.06
CA GLY A 15 -10.19 -34.04 -39.91
C GLY A 15 -9.90 -33.86 -38.42
N PRO A 16 -8.65 -34.04 -37.96
CA PRO A 16 -8.31 -33.74 -36.57
C PRO A 16 -8.64 -32.27 -36.27
N PRO A 17 -9.16 -31.94 -35.08
CA PRO A 17 -9.42 -30.56 -34.72
C PRO A 17 -8.11 -29.78 -34.85
N ARG A 18 -8.10 -28.78 -35.75
CA ARG A 18 -7.05 -27.77 -35.78
C ARG A 18 -7.03 -27.14 -34.39
N SER A 19 -5.97 -27.42 -33.65
CA SER A 19 -5.63 -26.69 -32.45
C SER A 19 -5.35 -25.26 -32.89
N ASP A 20 -6.38 -24.42 -32.85
CA ASP A 20 -6.24 -22.99 -33.05
C ASP A 20 -5.21 -22.48 -32.03
N GLY A 21 -4.03 -22.16 -32.56
CA GLY A 21 -2.89 -21.61 -31.84
C GLY A 21 -3.13 -20.18 -31.35
N SER A 22 -4.33 -19.87 -30.85
CA SER A 22 -4.67 -18.57 -30.26
C SER A 22 -4.18 -18.43 -28.81
N GLY A 23 -3.52 -19.46 -28.26
CA GLY A 23 -3.06 -19.50 -26.86
C GLY A 23 -1.80 -18.68 -26.55
N SER A 24 -1.07 -18.19 -27.57
CA SER A 24 0.25 -17.57 -27.36
C SER A 24 0.26 -16.03 -27.34
N VAL A 25 -0.83 -15.35 -27.74
CA VAL A 25 -0.87 -13.87 -27.86
C VAL A 25 -1.44 -13.19 -26.60
N ARG A 26 -2.06 -13.92 -25.66
CA ARG A 26 -2.52 -13.35 -24.36
C ARG A 26 -1.43 -13.23 -23.29
N ARG A 27 -0.16 -13.43 -23.65
CA ARG A 27 0.96 -13.60 -22.70
C ARG A 27 1.67 -12.31 -22.27
N GLY A 28 1.16 -11.13 -22.61
CA GLY A 28 1.90 -9.86 -22.42
C GLY A 28 1.19 -8.76 -21.65
N ARG A 29 -0.08 -8.92 -21.23
CA ARG A 29 -0.77 -7.81 -20.54
C ARG A 29 -0.44 -7.84 -19.05
N ASN A 30 0.34 -6.85 -18.61
CA ASN A 30 0.75 -6.61 -17.24
C ASN A 30 -0.42 -6.84 -16.24
N PRO A 31 -0.23 -7.67 -15.19
CA PRO A 31 -1.29 -7.98 -14.23
C PRO A 31 -1.90 -6.73 -13.59
N PHE A 32 -1.07 -5.72 -13.31
CA PHE A 32 -1.53 -4.45 -12.72
C PHE A 32 -2.63 -3.80 -13.56
N HIS A 33 -2.39 -3.58 -14.85
CA HIS A 33 -3.37 -2.95 -15.75
C HIS A 33 -4.69 -3.73 -15.84
N ARG A 34 -4.63 -5.06 -15.82
CA ARG A 34 -5.84 -5.91 -15.84
C ARG A 34 -6.70 -5.69 -14.59
N HIS A 35 -6.09 -5.63 -13.42
CA HIS A 35 -6.82 -5.44 -12.17
C HIS A 35 -7.26 -4.00 -11.96
N THR A 36 -6.46 -3.03 -12.38
CA THR A 36 -6.85 -1.61 -12.38
C THR A 36 -7.99 -1.33 -13.33
N SER A 37 -7.98 -1.86 -14.57
CA SER A 37 -9.10 -1.68 -15.50
C SER A 37 -10.38 -2.27 -14.94
N ARG A 38 -10.31 -3.48 -14.38
CA ARG A 38 -11.46 -4.11 -13.71
C ARG A 38 -11.99 -3.28 -12.54
N ALA A 39 -11.11 -2.66 -11.74
CA ALA A 39 -11.52 -1.79 -10.65
C ALA A 39 -12.18 -0.49 -11.16
N ILE A 40 -11.70 0.07 -12.28
CA ILE A 40 -12.29 1.26 -12.93
C ILE A 40 -13.66 0.91 -13.55
N ASP A 41 -13.77 -0.23 -14.23
CA ASP A 41 -15.02 -0.68 -14.85
C ASP A 41 -16.13 -0.90 -13.81
N ARG A 42 -15.76 -1.19 -12.56
CA ARG A 42 -16.67 -1.40 -11.43
C ARG A 42 -16.69 -0.22 -10.45
N PHE A 43 -16.14 0.94 -10.83
CA PHE A 43 -15.96 2.05 -9.92
C PHE A 43 -17.27 2.54 -9.31
N ASP A 44 -18.36 2.56 -10.08
CA ASP A 44 -19.70 2.97 -9.62
C ASP A 44 -20.21 2.12 -8.46
N GLU A 45 -19.88 0.82 -8.42
CA GLU A 45 -20.24 -0.09 -7.34
C GLU A 45 -19.39 0.12 -6.08
N LEU A 46 -18.20 0.70 -6.24
CA LEU A 46 -17.23 0.98 -5.19
C LEU A 46 -17.38 2.40 -4.60
N LEU A 47 -18.12 3.29 -5.27
CA LEU A 47 -18.39 4.66 -4.81
C LEU A 47 -18.75 4.81 -3.32
N PRO A 48 -19.55 3.91 -2.69
CA PRO A 48 -19.86 4.01 -1.27
C PRO A 48 -18.65 3.99 -0.33
N PHE A 49 -17.49 3.53 -0.80
CA PHE A 49 -16.25 3.45 -0.01
C PHE A 49 -15.32 4.66 -0.19
N VAL A 50 -15.56 5.53 -1.18
CA VAL A 50 -14.78 6.76 -1.41
C VAL A 50 -14.70 7.66 -0.16
N PRO A 51 -15.76 7.82 0.66
CA PRO A 51 -15.67 8.67 1.85
C PRO A 51 -14.66 8.18 2.89
N VAL A 52 -14.32 6.88 2.93
CA VAL A 52 -13.43 6.33 3.97
C VAL A 52 -12.01 6.92 3.91
N PRO A 53 -11.26 6.82 2.81
CA PRO A 53 -9.92 7.43 2.72
C PRO A 53 -9.97 8.97 2.82
N LEU A 54 -11.07 9.59 2.41
CA LEU A 54 -11.27 11.04 2.55
C LEU A 54 -11.40 11.45 4.02
N VAL A 55 -12.26 10.78 4.78
CA VAL A 55 -12.44 11.02 6.22
C VAL A 55 -11.15 10.68 6.97
N ALA A 56 -10.49 9.57 6.64
CA ALA A 56 -9.21 9.20 7.23
C ALA A 56 -8.16 10.30 7.02
N SER A 57 -8.09 10.87 5.81
CA SER A 57 -7.20 12.00 5.52
C SER A 57 -7.56 13.27 6.30
N LEU A 58 -8.86 13.53 6.53
CA LEU A 58 -9.33 14.69 7.31
C LEU A 58 -9.08 14.56 8.81
N LEU A 59 -9.13 13.34 9.36
CA LEU A 59 -8.84 13.06 10.76
C LEU A 59 -7.39 13.42 11.14
N GLU A 60 -6.49 13.45 10.17
CA GLU A 60 -5.14 14.00 10.32
C GLU A 60 -5.13 15.54 10.30
N PHE A 61 -6.04 16.16 11.10
CA PHE A 61 -6.32 17.60 11.13
C PHE A 61 -5.07 18.46 11.36
N ARG A 62 -4.07 17.94 12.10
CA ARG A 62 -2.79 18.64 12.32
C ARG A 62 -2.02 18.83 11.01
N LYS A 63 -1.98 17.81 10.14
CA LYS A 63 -1.34 17.89 8.82
C LYS A 63 -2.15 18.80 7.91
N LEU A 64 -3.48 18.70 7.94
CA LEU A 64 -4.37 19.57 7.19
C LEU A 64 -4.18 21.05 7.54
N ARG A 65 -4.20 21.38 8.84
CA ARG A 65 -3.99 22.75 9.33
C ARG A 65 -2.60 23.27 8.94
N ARG A 66 -1.56 22.42 8.99
CA ARG A 66 -0.21 22.79 8.57
C ARG A 66 -0.16 23.08 7.07
N ALA A 67 -0.77 22.24 6.24
CA ALA A 67 -0.83 22.44 4.80
C ALA A 67 -1.53 23.75 4.42
N PHE A 68 -2.66 24.06 5.05
CA PHE A 68 -3.34 25.35 4.83
C PHE A 68 -2.54 26.55 5.35
N ALA A 69 -1.86 26.42 6.49
CA ALA A 69 -1.04 27.49 7.05
C ALA A 69 0.22 27.77 6.22
N ALA A 70 0.72 26.76 5.52
CA ALA A 70 1.90 26.86 4.65
C ALA A 70 1.56 27.17 3.18
N ALA A 71 0.27 27.31 2.83
CA ALA A 71 -0.18 27.61 1.48
C ALA A 71 0.52 28.86 0.93
N GLY A 72 1.33 28.67 -0.13
CA GLY A 72 2.07 29.74 -0.81
C GLY A 72 3.47 30.07 -0.27
N ARG A 73 4.06 29.28 0.65
CA ARG A 73 5.37 29.58 1.28
C ARG A 73 6.52 28.60 0.98
N GLY A 74 6.35 27.68 0.03
CA GLY A 74 7.43 26.78 -0.37
C GLY A 74 6.96 25.59 -1.19
N PHE A 75 7.90 24.87 -1.77
CA PHE A 75 7.66 23.68 -2.58
C PHE A 75 8.50 22.52 -2.01
N SER A 76 7.85 21.42 -1.66
CA SER A 76 8.50 20.18 -1.22
C SER A 76 8.02 19.03 -2.09
N ILE A 77 8.93 18.40 -2.83
CA ILE A 77 8.67 17.12 -3.50
C ILE A 77 9.14 16.03 -2.55
N THR A 78 8.20 15.25 -2.01
CA THR A 78 8.54 13.99 -1.33
C THR A 78 8.36 12.86 -2.33
N PHE A 79 9.34 11.97 -2.42
CA PHE A 79 9.20 10.70 -3.13
C PHE A 79 8.94 9.61 -2.09
N GLU A 80 7.68 9.22 -1.93
CA GLU A 80 7.31 8.18 -0.97
C GLU A 80 7.07 6.85 -1.70
N PHE A 81 7.84 5.82 -1.31
CA PHE A 81 7.71 4.47 -1.85
C PHE A 81 6.68 3.70 -1.03
N VAL A 82 5.43 3.75 -1.47
CA VAL A 82 4.30 3.18 -0.74
C VAL A 82 3.93 1.83 -1.33
N LEU A 83 4.16 0.77 -0.56
CA LEU A 83 3.60 -0.55 -0.84
C LEU A 83 2.09 -0.57 -0.56
N PRO A 84 1.33 -1.51 -1.15
CA PRO A 84 -0.11 -1.56 -0.94
C PRO A 84 -0.47 -1.65 0.55
N THR A 85 -1.20 -0.65 1.05
CA THR A 85 -1.72 -0.62 2.41
C THR A 85 -3.25 -0.68 2.39
N PRO A 86 -3.90 -1.19 3.45
CA PRO A 86 -5.35 -1.32 3.48
C PRO A 86 -6.08 0.03 3.57
N LEU A 87 -5.43 1.09 4.08
CA LEU A 87 -6.02 2.42 4.24
C LEU A 87 -5.03 3.53 3.85
N PRO A 88 -4.77 3.75 2.55
CA PRO A 88 -3.94 4.87 2.12
C PRO A 88 -4.68 6.19 2.37
N THR A 89 -3.96 7.22 2.83
CA THR A 89 -4.49 8.58 2.99
C THR A 89 -3.77 9.56 2.05
N LEU A 90 -4.28 10.78 1.90
CA LEU A 90 -3.59 11.85 1.16
C LEU A 90 -2.15 12.05 1.65
N TRP A 91 -1.96 11.95 2.97
CA TRP A 91 -0.68 12.16 3.62
C TRP A 91 0.28 10.98 3.49
N THR A 92 -0.13 9.92 2.80
CA THR A 92 0.75 8.83 2.35
C THR A 92 1.41 9.16 1.01
N PHE A 93 0.98 10.21 0.32
CA PHE A 93 1.51 10.60 -0.99
C PHE A 93 2.13 11.99 -1.01
N ALA A 94 1.73 12.85 -0.08
CA ALA A 94 2.20 14.22 -0.02
C ALA A 94 2.44 14.64 1.43
N ASP A 95 3.64 15.15 1.70
CA ASP A 95 3.93 15.80 2.96
C ASP A 95 3.37 17.23 2.99
N PRO A 96 2.82 17.67 4.13
CA PRO A 96 2.51 19.08 4.32
C PRO A 96 3.83 19.87 4.37
N PRO A 97 3.92 21.05 3.72
CA PRO A 97 5.15 21.84 3.72
C PRO A 97 5.61 22.16 5.15
N SER A 98 6.91 22.01 5.39
CA SER A 98 7.53 22.40 6.65
C SER A 98 7.42 23.92 6.83
N THR A 99 6.96 24.36 8.00
CA THR A 99 7.09 25.78 8.37
C THR A 99 8.58 26.07 8.56
N PRO A 100 9.16 27.10 7.91
CA PRO A 100 10.55 27.46 8.18
C PRO A 100 10.69 27.76 9.67
N ARG A 101 11.49 26.96 10.38
CA ARG A 101 11.95 27.35 11.71
C ARG A 101 12.77 28.61 11.50
N LEU A 102 12.42 29.69 12.20
CA LEU A 102 13.36 30.77 12.44
C LEU A 102 14.57 30.10 13.11
N SER A 103 15.65 29.88 12.37
CA SER A 103 16.93 29.57 12.98
C SER A 103 17.13 30.62 14.06
N PRO A 104 17.39 30.25 15.33
CA PRO A 104 17.88 31.23 16.28
C PRO A 104 19.11 31.81 15.61
N ARG A 105 19.01 33.10 15.24
CA ARG A 105 20.15 33.88 14.82
C ARG A 105 21.19 33.57 15.88
N THR A 106 22.25 32.87 15.51
CA THR A 106 23.45 32.84 16.32
C THR A 106 23.82 34.31 16.42
N THR A 107 23.40 34.93 17.51
CA THR A 107 23.99 36.16 17.98
C THR A 107 25.42 35.74 18.25
N SER A 108 26.26 35.87 17.22
CA SER A 108 27.70 35.98 17.41
C SER A 108 27.85 37.23 18.27
N GLU A 109 27.77 37.03 19.59
CA GLU A 109 28.37 37.94 20.53
C GLU A 109 29.83 38.08 20.10
N PRO A 110 30.29 39.29 19.76
CA PRO A 110 31.72 39.52 19.69
C PRO A 110 32.21 39.47 21.14
N SER A 111 32.64 38.31 21.61
CA SER A 111 33.50 38.20 22.78
C SER A 111 34.87 38.78 22.44
N GLY A 112 34.93 40.10 22.30
CA GLY A 112 36.16 40.89 22.30
C GLY A 112 36.43 41.32 23.73
N THR A 113 37.29 40.60 24.41
CA THR A 113 37.93 41.00 25.67
C THR A 113 38.58 42.38 25.47
N PRO A 114 38.42 43.34 26.40
CA PRO A 114 39.15 44.61 26.31
C PRO A 114 40.63 44.36 26.61
N SER A 115 41.47 44.43 25.58
CA SER A 115 42.92 44.53 25.74
C SER A 115 43.27 46.00 25.98
N PHE A 116 43.67 46.30 27.22
CA PHE A 116 44.31 47.55 27.59
C PHE A 116 45.70 47.63 26.94
N GLY A 117 45.96 48.71 26.21
CA GLY A 117 47.26 49.08 25.67
C GLY A 117 47.21 50.51 25.15
N ASP A 118 47.86 51.40 25.88
CA ASP A 118 48.01 52.83 25.62
C ASP A 118 48.71 53.14 24.28
N ASP A 119 48.21 54.12 23.53
CA ASP A 119 48.98 55.33 23.16
C ASP A 119 48.13 56.36 22.37
N PRO A 120 48.36 57.68 22.54
CA PRO A 120 47.48 58.72 21.98
C PRO A 120 48.03 59.40 20.71
N ALA A 121 47.09 59.89 19.89
CA ALA A 121 47.20 60.98 18.91
C ALA A 121 47.77 60.72 17.49
N SER A 122 46.86 60.59 16.50
CA SER A 122 46.85 61.45 15.28
C SER A 122 45.62 61.18 14.39
N PRO A 123 45.04 62.20 13.69
CA PRO A 123 43.83 62.05 12.88
C PRO A 123 44.06 62.03 11.34
N GLY A 124 43.25 61.22 10.64
CA GLY A 124 42.89 61.33 9.21
C GLY A 124 43.43 60.22 8.26
N PRO A 125 42.90 60.06 7.02
CA PRO A 125 41.50 60.10 6.58
C PRO A 125 41.08 58.87 5.71
N THR A 126 39.77 58.72 5.55
CA THR A 126 38.97 58.10 4.46
C THR A 126 39.68 57.33 3.33
N VAL A 127 39.39 56.03 3.21
CA VAL A 127 39.42 55.28 1.93
C VAL A 127 38.32 54.20 1.92
N GLU A 128 37.30 54.40 1.09
CA GLU A 128 36.44 53.31 0.58
C GLU A 128 37.27 52.40 -0.36
N PRO A 129 36.94 51.11 -0.41
CA PRO A 129 36.89 50.47 -1.71
C PRO A 129 35.57 49.72 -1.91
N THR A 130 34.84 50.14 -2.94
CA THR A 130 33.93 49.24 -3.68
C THR A 130 34.75 48.10 -4.29
N PRO A 131 34.21 46.87 -4.30
CA PRO A 131 34.26 46.12 -5.54
C PRO A 131 32.89 45.55 -5.94
N THR A 132 32.56 45.84 -7.19
CA THR A 132 31.67 45.13 -8.11
C THR A 132 31.74 43.61 -7.98
N GLY A 133 30.58 42.94 -7.99
CA GLY A 133 30.49 41.47 -8.08
C GLY A 133 29.10 40.93 -8.42
N SER A 134 28.90 40.64 -9.71
CA SER A 134 28.06 39.57 -10.30
C SER A 134 26.58 39.39 -9.87
N SER A 135 25.69 39.70 -10.81
CA SER A 135 24.41 39.01 -10.99
C SER A 135 24.60 37.54 -11.43
N ARG A 136 23.58 36.71 -11.16
CA ARG A 136 23.38 35.29 -11.54
C ARG A 136 24.04 34.32 -10.54
N THR A 137 23.29 33.48 -9.81
CA THR A 137 22.56 32.33 -10.33
C THR A 137 21.53 31.88 -9.29
N GLY A 138 20.31 31.52 -9.73
CA GLY A 138 19.32 30.86 -8.88
C GLY A 138 19.89 29.55 -8.35
N GLY A 139 20.28 29.56 -7.08
CA GLY A 139 20.56 28.35 -6.33
C GLY A 139 19.25 27.58 -6.18
N LEU A 140 19.08 26.53 -6.97
CA LEU A 140 18.27 25.38 -6.58
C LEU A 140 18.97 24.81 -5.34
N ASP A 141 18.65 25.39 -4.19
CA ASP A 141 19.07 24.91 -2.89
C ASP A 141 18.38 23.56 -2.70
N THR A 142 19.04 22.53 -3.22
CA THR A 142 18.59 21.15 -3.10
C THR A 142 19.04 20.71 -1.71
N THR A 143 18.28 21.17 -0.72
CA THR A 143 18.41 20.74 0.65
C THR A 143 18.06 19.26 0.68
N ILE A 144 19.07 18.40 0.63
CA ILE A 144 18.93 17.02 1.10
C ILE A 144 18.86 17.15 2.62
N GLU A 145 17.66 17.45 3.15
CA GLU A 145 17.37 17.32 4.56
C GLU A 145 17.48 15.83 4.89
N THR A 146 18.62 15.42 5.44
CA THR A 146 18.68 14.17 6.17
C THR A 146 17.72 14.28 7.36
N PRO A 147 16.70 13.41 7.48
CA PRO A 147 15.73 13.45 8.57
C PRO A 147 16.36 12.86 9.83
N VAL A 148 17.34 13.57 10.37
CA VAL A 148 17.82 13.42 11.74
C VAL A 148 17.96 14.82 12.31
N ASP A 149 16.84 15.54 12.28
CA ASP A 149 16.54 16.47 13.36
C ASP A 149 16.34 15.55 14.58
N VAL A 150 17.47 15.21 15.22
CA VAL A 150 17.52 14.37 16.40
C VAL A 150 16.67 15.10 17.42
N LEU A 151 15.39 14.70 17.54
CA LEU A 151 14.62 14.99 18.72
C LEU A 151 15.41 14.31 19.83
N SER A 152 16.27 15.07 20.49
CA SER A 152 16.87 14.72 21.75
C SER A 152 15.73 14.70 22.77
N LEU A 153 14.86 13.70 22.65
CA LEU A 153 14.00 13.27 23.72
C LEU A 153 14.98 12.79 24.78
N SER A 154 15.27 13.63 25.78
CA SER A 154 16.00 13.19 26.96
C SER A 154 15.32 11.92 27.43
N THR A 155 16.00 10.79 27.35
CA THR A 155 15.49 9.48 27.76
C THR A 155 15.03 9.50 29.22
N GLU A 156 15.57 10.43 30.01
CA GLU A 156 15.18 10.77 31.38
C GLU A 156 13.75 11.33 31.50
N SER A 157 13.16 11.87 30.42
CA SER A 157 11.81 12.44 30.38
C SER A 157 10.72 11.44 29.99
N VAL A 158 11.08 10.25 29.50
CA VAL A 158 10.12 9.19 29.16
C VAL A 158 9.80 8.41 30.44
N GLY A 159 9.01 9.03 31.31
CA GLY A 159 8.50 8.37 32.51
C GLY A 159 7.58 7.17 32.17
N PRO A 160 7.33 6.26 33.13
CA PRO A 160 6.40 5.14 32.94
C PRO A 160 4.99 5.62 32.57
N GLU A 161 4.61 6.82 33.00
CA GLU A 161 3.35 7.47 32.62
C GLU A 161 3.29 7.77 31.11
N ALA A 162 4.35 8.33 30.52
CA ALA A 162 4.40 8.61 29.09
C ALA A 162 4.33 7.32 28.26
N LEU A 163 4.98 6.24 28.72
CA LEU A 163 4.87 4.92 28.12
C LEU A 163 3.44 4.35 28.21
N ALA A 164 2.76 4.54 29.35
CA ALA A 164 1.37 4.11 29.51
C ALA A 164 0.44 4.86 28.55
N TRP A 165 0.58 6.19 28.44
CA TRP A 165 -0.17 7.00 27.49
C TRP A 165 0.12 6.61 26.04
N LEU A 166 1.39 6.38 25.69
CA LEU A 166 1.79 5.93 24.36
C LEU A 166 1.17 4.56 24.04
N GLY A 167 1.24 3.61 24.97
CA GLY A 167 0.62 2.29 24.82
C GLY A 167 -0.88 2.37 24.64
N MET A 168 -1.56 3.19 25.45
CA MET A 168 -3.00 3.43 25.33
C MET A 168 -3.36 4.06 23.98
N ALA A 169 -2.58 5.05 23.52
CA ALA A 169 -2.77 5.69 22.22
C ALA A 169 -2.59 4.70 21.06
N LEU A 170 -1.57 3.83 21.12
CA LEU A 170 -1.32 2.80 20.11
C LEU A 170 -2.46 1.78 20.06
N VAL A 171 -2.98 1.33 21.21
CA VAL A 171 -4.15 0.44 21.28
C VAL A 171 -5.38 1.13 20.69
N GLY A 172 -5.66 2.36 21.11
CA GLY A 172 -6.78 3.15 20.57
C GLY A 172 -6.69 3.32 19.05
N TYR A 173 -5.51 3.63 18.53
CA TYR A 173 -5.26 3.69 17.10
C TYR A 173 -5.48 2.34 16.42
N ALA A 174 -4.92 1.25 16.96
CA ALA A 174 -5.06 -0.10 16.40
C ALA A 174 -6.54 -0.53 16.29
N LEU A 175 -7.35 -0.18 17.28
CA LEU A 175 -8.80 -0.40 17.29
C LEU A 175 -9.49 0.36 16.16
N VAL A 176 -9.28 1.68 16.08
CA VAL A 176 -9.91 2.52 15.05
C VAL A 176 -9.46 2.12 13.65
N ALA A 177 -8.15 2.00 13.43
CA ALA A 177 -7.58 1.60 12.15
C ALA A 177 -8.04 0.20 11.73
N GLY A 178 -8.12 -0.74 12.68
CA GLY A 178 -8.55 -2.10 12.39
C GLY A 178 -10.03 -2.19 12.01
N VAL A 179 -10.90 -1.45 12.68
CA VAL A 179 -12.33 -1.36 12.33
C VAL A 179 -12.52 -0.71 10.97
N LEU A 180 -11.82 0.41 10.71
CA LEU A 180 -11.88 1.09 9.42
C LEU A 180 -11.37 0.20 8.27
N ALA A 181 -10.24 -0.49 8.47
CA ALA A 181 -9.64 -1.36 7.46
C ALA A 181 -10.55 -2.56 7.16
N ALA A 182 -11.13 -3.17 8.20
CA ALA A 182 -12.07 -4.28 8.07
C ALA A 182 -13.33 -3.89 7.29
N GLY A 183 -13.93 -2.74 7.61
CA GLY A 183 -15.11 -2.25 6.90
C GLY A 183 -14.81 -1.85 5.45
N TYR A 184 -13.68 -1.19 5.22
CA TYR A 184 -13.26 -0.71 3.91
C TYR A 184 -12.82 -1.84 2.97
N VAL A 185 -11.80 -2.61 3.36
CA VAL A 185 -11.26 -3.71 2.53
C VAL A 185 -12.29 -4.83 2.39
N GLY A 186 -12.97 -5.19 3.49
CA GLY A 186 -14.06 -6.17 3.48
C GLY A 186 -15.24 -5.75 2.62
N GLY A 187 -15.61 -4.47 2.66
CA GLY A 187 -16.66 -3.93 1.80
C GLY A 187 -16.30 -3.98 0.31
N ILE A 188 -15.06 -3.60 -0.03
CA ILE A 188 -14.54 -3.66 -1.42
C ILE A 188 -14.55 -5.10 -1.93
N ASP A 189 -14.02 -6.06 -1.17
CA ASP A 189 -13.96 -7.46 -1.60
C ASP A 189 -15.35 -8.04 -1.86
N ARG A 190 -16.32 -7.77 -0.98
CA ARG A 190 -17.71 -8.22 -1.17
C ARG A 190 -18.37 -7.57 -2.38
N ARG A 191 -18.16 -6.28 -2.63
CA ARG A 191 -18.64 -5.66 -3.87
C ARG A 191 -18.00 -6.29 -5.09
N LEU A 192 -16.69 -6.55 -5.08
CA LEU A 192 -16.01 -7.28 -6.15
C LEU A 192 -16.48 -8.74 -6.32
N ARG A 193 -17.24 -9.30 -5.37
CA ARG A 193 -17.93 -10.60 -5.46
C ARG A 193 -19.38 -10.50 -5.93
N ASP A 194 -19.85 -9.30 -6.28
CA ASP A 194 -21.27 -9.03 -6.59
C ASP A 194 -22.19 -9.29 -5.38
N GLU A 195 -21.63 -9.23 -4.16
CA GLU A 195 -22.37 -9.37 -2.90
C GLU A 195 -22.78 -8.01 -2.32
N PRO A 196 -23.88 -7.94 -1.55
CA PRO A 196 -24.23 -6.73 -0.82
C PRO A 196 -23.17 -6.44 0.27
N ALA A 197 -22.65 -5.22 0.28
CA ALA A 197 -21.69 -4.77 1.29
C ALA A 197 -22.40 -4.51 2.63
N SER A 198 -22.48 -5.52 3.49
CA SER A 198 -22.87 -5.32 4.90
C SER A 198 -21.65 -4.96 5.75
N ILE A 199 -21.33 -3.66 5.82
CA ILE A 199 -20.19 -3.12 6.56
C ILE A 199 -20.11 -3.66 8.01
N PRO A 200 -21.21 -3.74 8.80
CA PRO A 200 -21.14 -4.28 10.16
C PRO A 200 -20.68 -5.74 10.19
N SER A 201 -21.10 -6.56 9.23
CA SER A 201 -20.68 -7.96 9.12
C SER A 201 -19.19 -8.05 8.77
N CYS A 202 -18.71 -7.20 7.86
CA CYS A 202 -17.28 -7.13 7.53
C CYS A 202 -16.44 -6.71 8.74
N ILE A 203 -16.89 -5.72 9.52
CA ILE A 203 -16.22 -5.29 10.75
C ILE A 203 -16.17 -6.44 11.76
N ALA A 204 -17.31 -7.09 12.02
CA ALA A 204 -17.38 -8.20 12.99
C ALA A 204 -16.48 -9.38 12.58
N ALA A 205 -16.39 -9.69 11.27
CA ALA A 205 -15.58 -10.76 10.75
C ALA A 205 -14.08 -10.45 10.76
N TYR A 206 -13.69 -9.24 10.35
CA TYR A 206 -12.29 -8.93 10.03
C TYR A 206 -11.58 -8.01 11.03
N ALA A 207 -12.29 -7.18 11.80
CA ALA A 207 -11.66 -6.20 12.68
C ALA A 207 -10.71 -6.83 13.71
N PRO A 208 -11.02 -7.97 14.38
CA PRO A 208 -10.10 -8.58 15.32
C PRO A 208 -8.74 -8.94 14.70
N ARG A 209 -8.74 -9.39 13.43
CA ARG A 209 -7.53 -9.77 12.68
C ARG A 209 -6.68 -8.53 12.35
N PHE A 210 -7.32 -7.46 11.89
CA PHE A 210 -6.63 -6.19 11.63
C PHE A 210 -6.10 -5.53 12.90
N ILE A 211 -6.85 -5.58 14.00
CA ILE A 211 -6.40 -5.06 15.30
C ILE A 211 -5.16 -5.81 15.76
N LEU A 212 -5.19 -7.14 15.73
CA LEU A 212 -4.04 -7.97 16.11
C LEU A 212 -2.83 -7.70 15.20
N TYR A 213 -3.05 -7.58 13.89
CA TYR A 213 -2.00 -7.20 12.93
C TYR A 213 -1.37 -5.84 13.29
N ASN A 214 -2.17 -4.81 13.55
CA ASN A 214 -1.66 -3.48 13.92
C ASN A 214 -0.86 -3.53 15.22
N LEU A 215 -1.35 -4.26 16.24
CA LEU A 215 -0.62 -4.45 17.50
C LEU A 215 0.71 -5.17 17.31
N LEU A 216 0.78 -6.17 16.43
CA LEU A 216 2.03 -6.86 16.09
C LEU A 216 3.02 -5.91 15.40
N VAL A 217 2.56 -5.11 14.44
CA VAL A 217 3.39 -4.12 13.75
C VAL A 217 3.91 -3.07 14.74
N PHE A 218 3.06 -2.55 15.63
CA PHE A 218 3.49 -1.61 16.66
C PHE A 218 4.45 -2.24 17.67
N GLY A 219 4.20 -3.47 18.09
CA GLY A 219 5.12 -4.22 18.97
C GLY A 219 6.50 -4.39 18.33
N ALA A 220 6.55 -4.78 17.05
CA ALA A 220 7.81 -4.92 16.32
C ALA A 220 8.54 -3.57 16.18
N PHE A 221 7.81 -2.49 15.89
CA PHE A 221 8.37 -1.15 15.82
C PHE A 221 8.94 -0.70 17.18
N LEU A 222 8.17 -0.86 18.26
CA LEU A 222 8.61 -0.53 19.62
C LEU A 222 9.86 -1.32 20.03
N LEU A 223 9.96 -2.59 19.62
CA LEU A 223 11.12 -3.44 19.89
C LEU A 223 12.36 -3.01 19.10
N THR A 224 12.18 -2.32 17.96
CA THR A 224 13.28 -1.80 17.14
C THR A 224 13.92 -0.54 17.74
N ILE A 225 13.16 0.27 18.48
CA ILE A 225 13.63 1.52 19.10
C ILE A 225 14.87 1.34 20.00
N PRO A 226 14.89 0.43 21.01
CA PRO A 226 16.05 0.27 21.88
C PRO A 226 17.29 -0.22 21.12
N VAL A 227 17.10 -1.07 20.09
CA VAL A 227 18.19 -1.56 19.24
C VAL A 227 18.84 -0.39 18.50
N LEU A 228 18.01 0.49 17.94
CA LEU A 228 18.47 1.66 17.19
C LEU A 228 19.13 2.72 18.09
N ALA A 229 18.67 2.85 19.35
CA ALA A 229 19.26 3.74 20.33
C ALA A 229 20.69 3.33 20.73
N VAL A 230 20.96 2.02 20.80
CA VAL A 230 22.29 1.49 21.14
C VAL A 230 23.23 1.49 19.93
N ALA A 231 22.70 1.24 18.73
CA ALA A 231 23.49 1.11 17.51
C ALA A 231 22.87 1.91 16.35
N PRO A 232 23.05 3.25 16.32
CA PRO A 232 22.44 4.10 15.29
C PRO A 232 22.94 3.79 13.86
N ALA A 233 24.13 3.20 13.72
CA ALA A 233 24.64 2.72 12.43
C ALA A 233 23.74 1.63 11.79
N LEU A 234 22.95 0.90 12.60
CA LEU A 234 21.95 -0.04 12.09
C LEU A 234 20.82 0.67 11.34
N LEU A 235 20.65 1.99 11.45
CA LEU A 235 19.63 2.73 10.71
C LEU A 235 19.80 2.55 9.19
N LEU A 236 21.03 2.60 8.69
CA LEU A 236 21.32 2.41 7.27
C LEU A 236 20.95 1.00 6.79
N LEU A 237 21.10 0.00 7.66
CA LEU A 237 20.70 -1.38 7.39
C LEU A 237 19.19 -1.60 7.59
N ALA A 238 18.55 -0.85 8.48
CA ALA A 238 17.12 -0.94 8.74
C ALA A 238 16.30 -0.55 7.52
N ILE A 239 16.75 0.42 6.71
CA ILE A 239 16.06 0.85 5.48
C ILE A 239 15.81 -0.32 4.51
N PRO A 240 16.83 -1.04 4.01
CA PRO A 240 16.59 -2.17 3.12
C PRO A 240 15.86 -3.33 3.81
N ILE A 241 16.09 -3.57 5.11
CA ILE A 241 15.35 -4.60 5.86
C ILE A 241 13.86 -4.28 5.89
N VAL A 242 13.49 -3.05 6.25
CA VAL A 242 12.10 -2.60 6.29
C VAL A 242 11.46 -2.72 4.91
N ALA A 243 12.16 -2.31 3.84
CA ALA A 243 11.64 -2.46 2.48
C ALA A 243 11.32 -3.92 2.12
N VAL A 244 12.24 -4.85 2.45
CA VAL A 244 12.04 -6.29 2.22
C VAL A 244 10.90 -6.83 3.08
N VAL A 245 10.88 -6.53 4.38
CA VAL A 245 9.84 -6.96 5.32
C VAL A 245 8.47 -6.45 4.89
N SER A 246 8.37 -5.18 4.52
CA SER A 246 7.13 -4.59 4.01
C SER A 246 6.69 -5.28 2.71
N TYR A 247 7.61 -5.57 1.78
CA TYR A 247 7.26 -6.33 0.57
C TYR A 247 6.76 -7.75 0.89
N VAL A 248 7.42 -8.45 1.82
CA VAL A 248 7.02 -9.82 2.19
C VAL A 248 5.66 -9.86 2.88
N PHE A 249 5.31 -8.83 3.66
CA PHE A 249 4.09 -8.80 4.47
C PHE A 249 2.97 -7.88 3.97
N TYR A 250 3.15 -7.13 2.87
CA TYR A 250 2.07 -6.30 2.32
C TYR A 250 0.80 -7.11 1.96
N PRO A 251 0.86 -8.37 1.46
CA PRO A 251 -0.34 -9.15 1.18
C PRO A 251 -1.13 -9.56 2.42
N ALA A 252 -0.48 -9.75 3.56
CA ALA A 252 -1.08 -10.29 4.79
C ALA A 252 -2.41 -9.62 5.21
N PRO A 253 -2.51 -8.27 5.33
CA PRO A 253 -3.77 -7.62 5.69
C PRO A 253 -4.91 -7.87 4.69
N PHE A 254 -4.61 -8.05 3.40
CA PHE A 254 -5.62 -8.33 2.38
C PHE A 254 -6.07 -9.79 2.40
N LEU A 255 -5.18 -10.72 2.75
CA LEU A 255 -5.50 -12.15 2.88
C LEU A 255 -6.51 -12.44 3.99
N PHE A 256 -6.57 -11.60 5.04
CA PHE A 256 -7.61 -11.72 6.07
C PHE A 256 -9.03 -11.65 5.51
N VAL A 257 -9.19 -10.93 4.39
CA VAL A 257 -10.48 -10.65 3.74
C VAL A 257 -10.68 -11.55 2.53
N VAL A 258 -9.70 -11.59 1.63
CA VAL A 258 -9.81 -12.32 0.36
C VAL A 258 -9.98 -13.82 0.58
N ASP A 259 -9.28 -14.39 1.56
CA ASP A 259 -9.20 -15.83 1.82
C ASP A 259 -9.78 -16.22 3.18
N ASP A 260 -10.37 -15.26 3.90
CA ASP A 260 -10.81 -15.43 5.29
C ASP A 260 -9.73 -15.99 6.23
N ALA A 261 -8.46 -15.80 5.90
CA ALA A 261 -7.33 -16.41 6.57
C ALA A 261 -7.18 -15.89 8.02
N GLY A 262 -6.81 -16.81 8.92
CA GLY A 262 -6.34 -16.44 10.26
C GLY A 262 -5.02 -15.66 10.19
N VAL A 263 -4.62 -15.03 11.30
CA VAL A 263 -3.41 -14.18 11.31
C VAL A 263 -2.17 -14.98 10.90
N VAL A 264 -1.86 -16.07 11.60
CA VAL A 264 -0.68 -16.89 11.30
C VAL A 264 -0.69 -17.42 9.87
N GLU A 265 -1.85 -17.92 9.41
CA GLU A 265 -2.01 -18.46 8.06
C GLU A 265 -1.76 -17.38 6.99
N ALA A 266 -2.32 -16.18 7.17
CA ALA A 266 -2.10 -15.06 6.25
C ALA A 266 -0.63 -14.66 6.19
N PHE A 267 0.11 -14.67 7.31
CA PHE A 267 1.55 -14.39 7.32
C PHE A 267 2.34 -15.46 6.56
N CYS A 268 2.10 -16.75 6.82
CA CYS A 268 2.73 -17.86 6.10
C CYS A 268 2.44 -17.81 4.60
N ARG A 269 1.18 -17.57 4.23
CA ARG A 269 0.74 -17.47 2.85
C ARG A 269 1.31 -16.23 2.16
N SER A 270 1.43 -15.11 2.86
CA SER A 270 2.09 -13.89 2.38
C SER A 270 3.57 -14.14 2.03
N VAL A 271 4.31 -14.85 2.88
CA VAL A 271 5.69 -15.26 2.61
C VAL A 271 5.75 -16.18 1.39
N ARG A 272 4.87 -17.19 1.30
CA ARG A 272 4.83 -18.11 0.14
C ARG A 272 4.53 -17.37 -1.17
N LEU A 273 3.56 -16.46 -1.17
CA LEU A 273 3.19 -15.66 -2.34
C LEU A 273 4.37 -14.78 -2.80
N THR A 274 5.04 -14.09 -1.89
CA THR A 274 6.11 -13.15 -2.22
C THR A 274 7.42 -13.84 -2.60
N THR A 275 7.69 -15.02 -2.05
CA THR A 275 8.86 -15.86 -2.39
C THR A 275 8.68 -16.67 -3.68
N SER A 276 7.44 -16.99 -4.06
CA SER A 276 7.14 -17.61 -5.37
C SER A 276 7.50 -16.70 -6.57
N GLY A 277 7.61 -15.39 -6.34
CA GLY A 277 8.15 -14.41 -7.28
C GLY A 277 7.20 -14.03 -8.42
N GLY A 278 7.78 -13.46 -9.48
CA GLY A 278 7.12 -13.19 -10.76
C GLY A 278 5.93 -12.21 -10.71
N PRO A 279 4.66 -12.67 -10.75
CA PRO A 279 3.49 -11.81 -10.81
C PRO A 279 3.33 -10.87 -9.61
N VAL A 280 3.61 -11.35 -8.39
CA VAL A 280 3.47 -10.57 -7.15
C VAL A 280 4.47 -9.41 -7.12
N LEU A 281 5.72 -9.69 -7.46
CA LEU A 281 6.76 -8.66 -7.58
C LEU A 281 6.42 -7.65 -8.68
N SER A 282 6.00 -8.13 -9.86
CA SER A 282 5.62 -7.25 -10.98
C SER A 282 4.45 -6.34 -10.61
N PHE A 283 3.42 -6.88 -9.97
CA PHE A 283 2.28 -6.09 -9.49
C PHE A 283 2.72 -5.04 -8.47
N ALA A 284 3.53 -5.42 -7.48
CA ALA A 284 4.04 -4.50 -6.47
C ALA A 284 4.89 -3.37 -7.09
N LEU A 285 5.77 -3.67 -8.05
CA LEU A 285 6.58 -2.66 -8.74
C LEU A 285 5.71 -1.67 -9.54
N TRP A 286 4.69 -2.16 -10.25
CA TRP A 286 3.76 -1.27 -10.96
C TRP A 286 2.89 -0.45 -10.03
N HIS A 287 2.48 -1.03 -8.90
CA HIS A 287 1.78 -0.30 -7.86
C HIS A 287 2.64 0.83 -7.30
N VAL A 288 3.90 0.54 -6.93
CA VAL A 288 4.86 1.55 -6.46
C VAL A 288 5.11 2.61 -7.54
N GLY A 289 5.23 2.22 -8.81
CA GLY A 289 5.35 3.18 -9.91
C GLY A 289 4.14 4.12 -10.00
N ALA A 290 2.92 3.59 -9.86
CA ALA A 290 1.70 4.37 -9.87
C ALA A 290 1.61 5.32 -8.66
N THR A 291 2.01 4.87 -7.46
CA THR A 291 2.00 5.70 -6.25
C THR A 291 3.05 6.80 -6.33
N VAL A 292 4.24 6.55 -6.89
CA VAL A 292 5.28 7.56 -7.13
C VAL A 292 4.78 8.64 -8.10
N VAL A 293 4.17 8.25 -9.22
CA VAL A 293 3.61 9.22 -10.19
C VAL A 293 2.50 10.05 -9.54
N ALA A 294 1.59 9.41 -8.80
CA ALA A 294 0.53 10.11 -8.10
C ALA A 294 1.07 11.04 -7.01
N SER A 295 2.10 10.63 -6.26
CA SER A 295 2.76 11.45 -5.25
C SER A 295 3.27 12.75 -5.86
N VAL A 296 3.97 12.72 -7.00
CA VAL A 296 4.42 13.93 -7.69
C VAL A 296 3.25 14.86 -8.07
N VAL A 297 2.18 14.29 -8.63
CA VAL A 297 0.98 15.06 -9.02
C VAL A 297 0.28 15.67 -7.81
N LEU A 298 0.08 14.89 -6.74
CA LEU A 298 -0.55 15.35 -5.50
C LEU A 298 0.31 16.41 -4.80
N SER A 299 1.63 16.26 -4.77
CA SER A 299 2.55 17.27 -4.25
C SER A 299 2.43 18.59 -5.00
N LEU A 300 2.28 18.57 -6.34
CA LEU A 300 2.03 19.78 -7.13
C LEU A 300 0.70 20.44 -6.73
N PHE A 301 -0.37 19.66 -6.57
CA PHE A 301 -1.66 20.19 -6.12
C PHE A 301 -1.59 20.77 -4.70
N VAL A 302 -1.00 20.06 -3.74
CA VAL A 302 -0.86 20.55 -2.36
C VAL A 302 -0.03 21.83 -2.31
N SER A 303 1.00 21.93 -3.15
CA SER A 303 1.87 23.12 -3.24
C SER A 303 1.16 24.35 -3.85
N ALA A 304 0.11 24.14 -4.65
CA ALA A 304 -0.69 25.22 -5.23
C ALA A 304 -1.57 25.97 -4.21
N GLY A 305 -1.55 25.56 -2.94
CA GLY A 305 -2.26 26.22 -1.84
C GLY A 305 -3.68 25.70 -1.62
N GLY A 306 -4.54 26.50 -0.97
CA GLY A 306 -5.81 26.02 -0.41
C GLY A 306 -6.74 25.29 -1.40
N ALA A 307 -6.92 25.83 -2.61
CA ALA A 307 -7.73 25.17 -3.65
C ALA A 307 -7.08 23.87 -4.18
N GLY A 308 -5.76 23.86 -4.29
CA GLY A 308 -5.00 22.68 -4.70
C GLY A 308 -5.07 21.55 -3.67
N ILE A 309 -5.06 21.87 -2.36
CA ILE A 309 -5.29 20.88 -1.29
C ILE A 309 -6.68 20.23 -1.43
N LEU A 310 -7.72 21.01 -1.73
CA LEU A 310 -9.07 20.46 -1.93
C LEU A 310 -9.11 19.55 -3.16
N LEU A 311 -8.49 19.94 -4.27
CA LEU A 311 -8.38 19.10 -5.47
C LEU A 311 -7.58 17.81 -5.20
N ALA A 312 -6.48 17.90 -4.46
CA ALA A 312 -5.70 16.74 -4.05
C ALA A 312 -6.54 15.79 -3.21
N LEU A 313 -7.29 16.30 -2.22
CA LEU A 313 -8.15 15.49 -1.36
C LEU A 313 -9.24 14.77 -2.16
N VAL A 314 -9.92 15.48 -3.07
CA VAL A 314 -10.98 14.93 -3.91
C VAL A 314 -10.43 13.91 -4.92
N GLY A 315 -9.25 14.16 -5.49
CA GLY A 315 -8.61 13.25 -6.45
C GLY A 315 -7.98 12.01 -5.81
N THR A 316 -7.52 12.12 -4.56
CA THR A 316 -6.84 11.01 -3.88
C THR A 316 -7.80 9.88 -3.52
N ALA A 317 -8.98 10.21 -3.00
CA ALA A 317 -9.95 9.21 -2.56
C ALA A 317 -10.34 8.18 -3.66
N PRO A 318 -10.73 8.58 -4.88
CA PRO A 318 -11.02 7.63 -5.96
C PRO A 318 -9.77 6.90 -6.45
N PHE A 319 -8.62 7.57 -6.50
CA PHE A 319 -7.36 6.97 -6.90
C PHE A 319 -6.95 5.83 -5.96
N VAL A 320 -6.98 6.09 -4.65
CA VAL A 320 -6.70 5.11 -3.60
C VAL A 320 -7.68 3.95 -3.66
N LEU A 321 -8.97 4.23 -3.84
CA LEU A 321 -10.00 3.20 -3.95
C LEU A 321 -9.73 2.23 -5.11
N VAL A 322 -9.39 2.77 -6.29
CA VAL A 322 -9.03 1.96 -7.46
C VAL A 322 -7.80 1.10 -7.19
N LEU A 323 -6.76 1.66 -6.55
CA LEU A 323 -5.54 0.92 -6.20
C LEU A 323 -5.79 -0.20 -5.18
N THR A 324 -6.60 0.08 -4.14
CA THR A 324 -6.98 -0.94 -3.14
C THR A 324 -7.80 -2.05 -3.80
N ALA A 325 -8.81 -1.71 -4.61
CA ALA A 325 -9.65 -2.67 -5.31
C ALA A 325 -8.85 -3.52 -6.31
N ALA A 326 -7.89 -2.92 -7.03
CA ALA A 326 -6.97 -3.65 -7.89
C ALA A 326 -6.13 -4.65 -7.10
N THR A 327 -5.63 -4.28 -5.92
CA THR A 327 -4.84 -5.15 -5.04
C THR A 327 -5.67 -6.33 -4.51
N VAL A 328 -6.89 -6.06 -4.04
CA VAL A 328 -7.85 -7.10 -3.62
C VAL A 328 -8.16 -8.06 -4.77
N SER A 329 -8.47 -7.52 -5.96
CA SER A 329 -8.75 -8.35 -7.14
C SER A 329 -7.55 -9.19 -7.56
N PHE A 330 -6.33 -8.65 -7.46
CA PHE A 330 -5.10 -9.36 -7.81
C PHE A 330 -4.84 -10.54 -6.87
N LEU A 331 -4.90 -10.31 -5.56
CA LEU A 331 -4.66 -11.34 -4.56
C LEU A 331 -5.74 -12.43 -4.61
N ARG A 332 -6.99 -12.07 -4.92
CA ARG A 332 -8.08 -13.03 -5.11
C ARG A 332 -7.85 -13.98 -6.28
N ASP A 333 -7.36 -13.48 -7.40
CA ASP A 333 -7.03 -14.30 -8.59
C ASP A 333 -5.94 -15.33 -8.24
N HIS A 334 -4.94 -14.94 -7.44
CA HIS A 334 -3.85 -15.82 -7.01
C HIS A 334 -4.32 -16.88 -6.00
N VAL A 335 -5.11 -16.47 -5.01
CA VAL A 335 -5.66 -17.40 -4.01
C VAL A 335 -6.57 -18.45 -4.65
N SER A 336 -7.35 -18.06 -5.67
CA SER A 336 -8.27 -18.96 -6.37
C SER A 336 -7.56 -19.88 -7.37
N GLY A 337 -6.46 -19.42 -7.97
CA GLY A 337 -5.68 -20.17 -8.95
C GLY A 337 -4.91 -21.36 -8.36
N ASP A 338 -4.37 -21.20 -7.14
CA ASP A 338 -3.63 -22.27 -6.44
C ASP A 338 -4.51 -23.49 -6.08
N GLY A 339 -5.85 -23.32 -6.05
CA GLY A 339 -6.79 -24.36 -5.67
C GLY A 339 -7.13 -25.37 -6.78
N PHE A 340 -6.81 -25.09 -8.05
CA PHE A 340 -7.29 -25.90 -9.19
C PHE A 340 -6.29 -26.95 -9.71
N GLU A 341 -4.99 -26.80 -9.43
CA GLU A 341 -3.98 -27.77 -9.91
C GLU A 341 -3.83 -29.01 -9.00
N ALA A 342 -4.27 -28.94 -7.74
CA ALA A 342 -4.15 -30.06 -6.79
C ALA A 342 -5.28 -31.11 -6.90
N GLY A 343 -6.29 -30.89 -7.76
CA GLY A 343 -7.49 -31.74 -7.87
C GLY A 343 -7.68 -32.47 -9.19
N SER A 344 -6.81 -32.25 -10.19
CA SER A 344 -6.85 -33.01 -11.46
C SER A 344 -6.06 -34.31 -11.40
N THR A 345 -6.12 -35.01 -10.27
CA THR A 345 -6.09 -36.47 -10.31
C THR A 345 -7.40 -36.91 -10.95
N ASP A 346 -7.42 -36.86 -12.28
CA ASP A 346 -8.28 -37.72 -13.08
C ASP A 346 -8.10 -39.13 -12.47
N PRO A 347 -9.12 -39.70 -11.78
CA PRO A 347 -8.99 -41.05 -11.29
C PRO A 347 -8.68 -41.90 -12.53
N PRO A 348 -7.62 -42.73 -12.51
CA PRO A 348 -7.21 -43.50 -13.69
C PRO A 348 -8.46 -44.16 -14.23
N SER A 349 -8.81 -43.78 -15.47
CA SER A 349 -10.04 -44.18 -16.12
C SER A 349 -10.21 -45.67 -15.89
N ARG A 350 -11.17 -46.04 -15.02
CA ARG A 350 -11.45 -47.45 -14.79
C ARG A 350 -11.75 -48.03 -16.16
N PRO A 351 -11.04 -49.09 -16.60
CA PRO A 351 -11.36 -49.74 -17.85
C PRO A 351 -12.86 -50.12 -17.82
N PRO A 352 -13.55 -50.05 -18.96
CA PRO A 352 -14.96 -50.38 -19.04
C PRO A 352 -15.14 -51.78 -18.46
N ILE A 353 -15.85 -51.88 -17.35
CA ILE A 353 -16.28 -53.16 -16.80
C ILE A 353 -17.36 -53.63 -17.76
N ASP A 354 -16.97 -54.47 -18.70
CA ASP A 354 -17.89 -55.23 -19.52
C ASP A 354 -18.84 -55.99 -18.60
N GLY A 355 -20.11 -55.61 -18.69
CA GLY A 355 -21.19 -56.24 -17.95
C GLY A 355 -21.31 -57.69 -18.37
N HIS A 356 -20.82 -58.59 -17.52
CA HIS A 356 -21.23 -59.98 -17.55
C HIS A 356 -22.40 -60.16 -16.59
N GLY A 357 -23.60 -60.20 -17.19
CA GLY A 357 -24.83 -60.52 -16.49
C GLY A 357 -24.75 -61.91 -15.85
N THR A 358 -25.10 -61.97 -14.58
CA THR A 358 -25.56 -63.22 -13.96
C THR A 358 -26.97 -62.97 -13.45
N ASP A 359 -27.92 -63.42 -14.26
CA ASP A 359 -29.26 -63.77 -13.84
C ASP A 359 -29.18 -64.66 -12.60
N ARG A 360 -29.73 -64.20 -11.47
CA ARG A 360 -30.03 -65.09 -10.34
C ARG A 360 -31.46 -64.90 -9.86
N ASN A 361 -32.29 -65.63 -10.58
CA ASN A 361 -33.54 -66.25 -10.17
C ASN A 361 -33.47 -66.84 -8.75
N SER A 362 -34.49 -66.58 -7.92
CA SER A 362 -34.94 -67.29 -6.69
C SER A 362 -35.95 -66.35 -5.98
N ASN A 363 -37.23 -66.33 -6.32
CA ASN A 363 -38.28 -67.32 -6.04
C ASN A 363 -38.53 -67.57 -4.54
N ALA A 364 -39.72 -67.12 -4.10
CA ALA A 364 -40.62 -67.68 -3.09
C ALA A 364 -40.19 -67.74 -1.59
N ILE A 365 -41.05 -67.25 -0.70
CA ILE A 365 -42.00 -68.06 0.11
C ILE A 365 -42.60 -67.15 1.21
N ASP A 366 -43.91 -66.96 1.14
CA ASP A 366 -44.85 -66.55 2.21
C ASP A 366 -44.91 -67.63 3.32
N PRO A 367 -45.19 -67.29 4.59
CA PRO A 367 -46.60 -67.08 4.98
C PRO A 367 -46.88 -65.92 5.95
#